data_AF-A0A2A4K3U9-F1
#
_entry.id   AF-A0A2A4K3U9-F1
#
_cell.length_a   1.000
_cell.length_b   1.000
_cell.length_c   1.000
_cell.angle_alpha   90.00
_cell.angle_beta   90.00
_cell.angle_gamma   90.00
#
_symmetry.space_group_name_H-M   'P 1'
#
loop_
_entity.id
_entity.type
_entity.pdbx_description
1 polymer ?
#
loop_
_entity_poly.entity_id
_entity_poly.type
_entity_poly.pdbx_seq_one_letter_code
_entity_poly.pdbx_strand_id
1 'polypeptide(L)'
;MLFTEFQRIFTRIEVVHLDSETCRAEPFLADKLKWQMKMHQAGWKRGVSAGGCRNYVHFFHTNPQIQIVLTEPDTVIISLNQHCIMEPKVIGFSIYKIPTPLTETAKALFFRRVKSTINSQYTNSRQVTHRSRLEGSVYIVMPTTFEPRDEANFTLRIFSSKPIKMKLLDNPPKMTKTALVKAPPVVEVNTFKQYEAVFLQLADEHKTIDPFELQELLDACLPNDYIKSCASIDTCRQIVLSLDKKGTGRIALSDFKDLMCSLKHWQLVFRTHAREKMGVLRAERFRDALRDVGFIVPEKVMNLLVLRYMRKDGMLRFGDFVSAVMHLHRAFEIFHKSNSLRTEGVQMNLTEWLKNAFMC
;
A
#
# COMPACT_ATOMS: atom_id res chain seq x y z
N MET A 1 -15.88 21.02 -46.39
CA MET A 1 -14.48 21.43 -46.14
C MET A 1 -13.57 20.34 -46.64
N LEU A 2 -12.57 20.67 -47.47
CA LEU A 2 -11.55 19.71 -47.88
C LEU A 2 -10.61 19.39 -46.71
N PHE A 3 -10.05 18.18 -46.66
CA PHE A 3 -9.15 17.80 -45.56
C PHE A 3 -7.93 18.73 -45.43
N THR A 4 -7.41 19.21 -46.56
CA THR A 4 -6.30 20.17 -46.62
C THR A 4 -6.65 21.52 -45.99
N GLU A 5 -7.87 22.00 -46.18
CA GLU A 5 -8.37 23.23 -45.52
C GLU A 5 -8.57 22.99 -44.02
N PHE A 6 -9.12 21.84 -43.65
CA PHE A 6 -9.30 21.45 -42.26
C PHE A 6 -7.97 21.47 -41.49
N GLN A 7 -6.91 20.90 -42.07
CA GLN A 7 -5.57 20.91 -41.48
C GLN A 7 -4.95 22.31 -41.35
N ARG A 8 -5.30 23.24 -42.24
CA ARG A 8 -4.85 24.65 -42.15
C ARG A 8 -5.59 25.43 -41.06
N ILE A 9 -6.87 25.11 -40.82
CA ILE A 9 -7.74 25.87 -39.93
C ILE A 9 -7.66 25.35 -38.49
N PHE A 10 -7.66 24.03 -38.29
CA PHE A 10 -7.70 23.42 -36.97
C PHE A 10 -6.33 22.90 -36.56
N THR A 11 -5.85 23.34 -35.40
CA THR A 11 -4.56 22.90 -34.83
C THR A 11 -4.71 21.73 -33.86
N ARG A 12 -5.94 21.43 -33.41
CA ARG A 12 -6.23 20.38 -32.43
C ARG A 12 -7.58 19.72 -32.71
N ILE A 13 -7.61 18.40 -32.64
CA ILE A 13 -8.84 17.59 -32.67
C ILE A 13 -8.89 16.77 -31.38
N GLU A 14 -10.01 16.82 -30.69
CA GLU A 14 -10.29 15.94 -29.57
C GLU A 14 -11.38 14.96 -29.98
N VAL A 15 -11.12 13.66 -29.76
CA VAL A 15 -12.05 12.59 -30.14
C VAL A 15 -12.48 11.85 -28.89
N VAL A 16 -13.79 11.83 -28.65
CA VAL A 16 -14.39 11.01 -27.59
C VAL A 16 -14.72 9.64 -28.17
N HIS A 17 -14.12 8.60 -27.59
CA HIS A 17 -14.42 7.23 -27.98
C HIS A 17 -15.61 6.73 -27.16
N LEU A 18 -16.66 6.29 -27.86
CA LEU A 18 -17.83 5.69 -27.24
C LEU A 18 -17.58 4.21 -26.98
N ASP A 19 -18.06 3.70 -25.85
CA ASP A 19 -18.12 2.27 -25.61
C ASP A 19 -19.21 1.61 -26.48
N SER A 20 -19.21 0.27 -26.52
CA SER A 20 -20.14 -0.51 -27.31
C SER A 20 -21.61 -0.25 -26.96
N GLU A 21 -21.92 0.05 -25.69
CA GLU A 21 -23.30 0.29 -25.25
C GLU A 21 -23.80 1.65 -25.74
N THR A 22 -23.01 2.71 -25.52
CA THR A 22 -23.30 4.06 -25.98
C THR A 22 -23.34 4.13 -27.50
N CYS A 23 -22.43 3.42 -28.18
CA CYS A 23 -22.42 3.32 -29.64
C CYS A 23 -23.68 2.64 -30.19
N ARG A 24 -24.27 1.67 -29.49
CA ARG A 24 -25.54 1.03 -29.90
C ARG A 24 -26.75 1.96 -29.77
N ALA A 25 -26.70 2.92 -28.85
CA ALA A 25 -27.76 3.90 -28.68
C ALA A 25 -27.78 4.94 -29.81
N GLU A 26 -26.72 5.02 -30.62
CA GLU A 26 -26.57 5.96 -31.74
C GLU A 26 -26.86 5.25 -33.09
N PRO A 27 -28.03 5.45 -33.72
CA PRO A 27 -28.43 4.72 -34.93
C PRO A 27 -27.44 4.89 -36.09
N PHE A 28 -26.82 6.08 -36.21
CA PHE A 28 -25.84 6.39 -37.26
C PHE A 28 -24.51 5.62 -37.10
N LEU A 29 -24.27 4.97 -35.96
CA LEU A 29 -23.07 4.18 -35.68
C LEU A 29 -23.33 2.67 -35.72
N ALA A 30 -24.54 2.23 -36.06
CA ALA A 30 -24.94 0.83 -36.03
C ALA A 30 -23.99 -0.09 -36.82
N ASP A 31 -23.55 0.37 -38.01
CA ASP A 31 -22.69 -0.36 -38.94
C ASP A 31 -21.18 -0.14 -38.71
N LYS A 32 -20.81 0.67 -37.70
CA LYS A 32 -19.40 0.95 -37.39
C LYS A 32 -18.83 -0.08 -36.43
N LEU A 33 -17.50 -0.24 -36.49
CA LEU A 33 -16.76 -1.06 -35.53
C LEU A 33 -16.96 -0.53 -34.12
N LYS A 34 -17.39 -1.42 -33.21
CA LYS A 34 -17.72 -1.09 -31.83
C LYS A 34 -16.51 -1.33 -30.95
N TRP A 35 -16.14 -0.33 -30.15
CA TRP A 35 -15.05 -0.46 -29.20
C TRP A 35 -15.52 -1.23 -27.97
N GLN A 36 -14.80 -2.30 -27.62
CA GLN A 36 -14.86 -2.85 -26.28
C GLN A 36 -14.09 -1.94 -25.35
N MET A 37 -14.69 -1.59 -24.21
CA MET A 37 -14.10 -0.69 -23.24
C MET A 37 -13.94 -1.41 -21.89
N LYS A 38 -12.75 -1.30 -21.32
CA LYS A 38 -12.48 -1.65 -19.92
C LYS A 38 -12.06 -0.39 -19.17
N MET A 39 -12.63 -0.20 -17.98
CA MET A 39 -12.40 0.97 -17.14
C MET A 39 -11.85 0.59 -15.78
N HIS A 40 -10.91 1.39 -15.28
CA HIS A 40 -10.48 1.36 -13.90
C HIS A 40 -10.48 2.76 -13.30
N GLN A 41 -11.05 2.90 -12.12
CA GLN A 41 -11.02 4.13 -11.33
C GLN A 41 -10.15 3.92 -10.09
N ALA A 42 -9.23 4.85 -9.87
CA ALA A 42 -8.30 4.82 -8.75
C ALA A 42 -7.83 6.24 -8.42
N GLY A 43 -6.87 6.35 -7.50
CA GLY A 43 -6.20 7.62 -7.25
C GLY A 43 -4.73 7.39 -6.93
N TRP A 44 -3.90 8.35 -7.32
CA TRP A 44 -2.54 8.46 -6.80
C TRP A 44 -2.64 9.02 -5.39
N LYS A 45 -2.20 8.24 -4.42
CA LYS A 45 -2.27 8.60 -2.99
C LYS A 45 -0.87 8.66 -2.41
N ARG A 46 -0.58 9.73 -1.69
CA ARG A 46 0.72 9.97 -1.09
C ARG A 46 1.08 8.86 -0.11
N GLY A 47 2.29 8.33 -0.23
CA GLY A 47 2.76 7.22 0.60
C GLY A 47 2.18 5.83 0.26
N VAL A 48 1.27 5.75 -0.72
CA VAL A 48 0.61 4.50 -1.10
C VAL A 48 0.90 4.16 -2.56
N SER A 49 0.49 5.05 -3.49
CA SER A 49 0.49 4.82 -4.93
C SER A 49 0.94 6.03 -5.77
N ALA A 50 1.22 7.19 -5.17
CA ALA A 50 1.73 8.37 -5.87
C ALA A 50 3.26 8.29 -6.09
N GLY A 51 3.69 7.39 -6.97
CA GLY A 51 5.11 7.07 -7.21
C GLY A 51 5.83 7.99 -8.21
N GLY A 52 5.08 8.79 -8.97
CA GLY A 52 5.63 9.68 -10.02
C GLY A 52 6.11 8.92 -11.26
N CYS A 53 6.63 9.64 -12.25
CA CYS A 53 7.04 9.07 -13.53
C CYS A 53 8.35 8.26 -13.45
N ARG A 54 8.79 7.71 -14.58
CA ARG A 54 9.94 6.79 -14.67
C ARG A 54 11.27 7.38 -14.21
N ASN A 55 11.38 8.71 -14.13
CA ASN A 55 12.54 9.42 -13.58
C ASN A 55 12.75 9.07 -12.09
N TYR A 56 11.69 8.73 -11.37
CA TYR A 56 11.71 8.42 -9.94
C TYR A 56 11.87 6.92 -9.69
N VAL A 57 13.05 6.37 -9.99
CA VAL A 57 13.33 4.91 -10.02
C VAL A 57 13.11 4.16 -8.71
N HIS A 58 13.04 4.87 -7.58
CA HIS A 58 12.76 4.29 -6.27
C HIS A 58 11.27 4.13 -5.99
N PHE A 59 10.42 4.96 -6.61
CA PHE A 59 8.99 5.05 -6.31
C PHE A 59 8.11 4.66 -7.51
N PHE A 60 8.61 4.71 -8.75
CA PHE A 60 7.83 4.43 -9.95
C PHE A 60 6.99 3.13 -9.90
N HIS A 61 7.55 2.07 -9.30
CA HIS A 61 6.89 0.77 -9.18
C HIS A 61 5.71 0.73 -8.20
N THR A 62 5.52 1.76 -7.36
CA THR A 62 4.39 1.85 -6.42
C THR A 62 3.14 2.41 -7.07
N ASN A 63 3.24 3.01 -8.27
CA ASN A 63 2.07 3.43 -9.02
C ASN A 63 1.15 2.25 -9.36
N PRO A 64 -0.15 2.47 -9.54
CA PRO A 64 -1.09 1.41 -9.91
C PRO A 64 -0.63 0.67 -11.17
N GLN A 65 -0.69 -0.66 -11.14
CA GLN A 65 -0.25 -1.50 -12.26
C GLN A 65 -1.44 -2.24 -12.85
N ILE A 66 -1.84 -1.88 -14.06
CA ILE A 66 -2.99 -2.49 -14.73
C ILE A 66 -2.47 -3.47 -15.78
N GLN A 67 -2.73 -4.75 -15.57
CA GLN A 67 -2.43 -5.77 -16.56
C GLN A 67 -3.55 -5.85 -17.60
N ILE A 68 -3.16 -5.84 -18.87
CA ILE A 68 -4.03 -6.17 -20.00
C ILE A 68 -3.51 -7.39 -20.75
N VAL A 69 -4.45 -8.21 -21.23
CA VAL A 69 -4.14 -9.39 -22.04
C VAL A 69 -4.87 -9.26 -23.37
N LEU A 70 -4.09 -9.26 -24.45
CA LEU A 70 -4.59 -9.33 -25.82
C LEU A 70 -4.27 -10.72 -26.38
N THR A 71 -5.30 -11.42 -26.87
CA THR A 71 -5.12 -12.75 -27.50
C THR A 71 -4.51 -12.63 -28.90
N GLU A 72 -4.82 -11.54 -29.60
CA GLU A 72 -4.41 -11.30 -30.99
C GLU A 72 -4.04 -9.83 -31.20
N PRO A 73 -3.29 -9.49 -32.26
CA PRO A 73 -2.95 -8.11 -32.55
C PRO A 73 -4.20 -7.25 -32.75
N ASP A 74 -4.22 -6.08 -32.11
CA ASP A 74 -5.35 -5.15 -32.15
C ASP A 74 -4.91 -3.68 -32.10
N THR A 75 -5.81 -2.79 -32.52
CA THR A 75 -5.69 -1.36 -32.22
C THR A 75 -6.22 -1.11 -30.82
N VAL A 76 -5.39 -0.54 -29.96
CA VAL A 76 -5.77 -0.18 -28.59
C VAL A 76 -5.66 1.32 -28.40
N ILE A 77 -6.65 1.89 -27.73
CA ILE A 77 -6.65 3.29 -27.31
C ILE A 77 -6.68 3.32 -25.79
N ILE A 78 -5.66 3.94 -25.20
CA ILE A 78 -5.59 4.15 -23.76
C ILE A 78 -5.86 5.62 -23.48
N SER A 79 -6.82 5.88 -22.60
CA SER A 79 -7.21 7.21 -22.15
C SER A 79 -7.09 7.29 -20.64
N LEU A 80 -6.18 8.13 -20.14
CA LEU A 80 -6.03 8.46 -18.73
C LEU A 80 -6.66 9.83 -18.47
N ASN A 81 -7.69 9.89 -17.63
CA ASN A 81 -8.39 11.11 -17.25
C ASN A 81 -8.22 11.38 -15.76
N GLN A 82 -7.71 12.56 -15.38
CA GLN A 82 -7.64 12.98 -13.99
C GLN A 82 -8.93 13.73 -13.57
N HIS A 83 -9.32 13.53 -12.32
CA HIS A 83 -10.51 14.14 -11.71
C HIS A 83 -10.17 15.43 -10.95
N CYS A 84 -9.08 16.10 -11.31
CA CYS A 84 -8.74 17.42 -10.79
C CYS A 84 -9.12 18.49 -11.81
N ILE A 85 -9.94 19.45 -11.39
CA ILE A 85 -10.44 20.54 -12.26
C ILE A 85 -9.62 21.82 -12.06
N MET A 86 -9.33 22.19 -10.81
CA MET A 86 -8.71 23.49 -10.49
C MET A 86 -7.19 23.49 -10.73
N GLU A 87 -6.50 22.41 -10.39
CA GLU A 87 -5.05 22.30 -10.49
C GLU A 87 -4.66 20.94 -11.10
N PRO A 88 -4.83 20.77 -12.42
CA PRO A 88 -4.51 19.50 -13.07
C PRO A 88 -3.02 19.21 -12.92
N LYS A 89 -2.71 17.99 -12.49
CA LYS A 89 -1.35 17.49 -12.39
C LYS A 89 -0.82 17.17 -13.78
N VAL A 90 0.49 17.20 -13.94
CA VAL A 90 1.10 16.66 -15.17
C VAL A 90 0.97 15.14 -15.10
N ILE A 91 0.20 14.54 -16.01
CA ILE A 91 -0.09 13.10 -16.01
C ILE A 91 0.38 12.45 -17.31
N GLY A 92 0.65 11.15 -17.24
CA GLY A 92 0.99 10.32 -18.38
C GLY A 92 0.92 8.83 -18.01
N PHE A 93 1.25 7.97 -18.96
CA PHE A 93 1.34 6.54 -18.71
C PHE A 93 2.41 5.88 -19.57
N SER A 94 2.88 4.73 -19.10
CA SER A 94 3.82 3.86 -19.80
C SER A 94 3.24 2.46 -19.96
N ILE A 95 3.54 1.80 -21.07
CA ILE A 95 3.12 0.42 -21.35
C ILE A 95 4.36 -0.46 -21.43
N TYR A 96 4.34 -1.60 -20.73
CA TYR A 96 5.42 -2.58 -20.72
C TYR A 96 4.90 -3.93 -21.19
N LYS A 97 5.47 -4.49 -22.26
CA LYS A 97 5.22 -5.89 -22.66
C LYS A 97 5.86 -6.84 -21.65
N ILE A 98 5.13 -7.87 -21.22
CA ILE A 98 5.59 -8.91 -20.31
C ILE A 98 5.35 -10.30 -20.91
N PRO A 99 6.22 -11.28 -20.59
CA PRO A 99 6.17 -12.60 -21.23
C PRO A 99 4.97 -13.43 -20.77
N THR A 100 4.56 -13.29 -19.51
CA THR A 100 3.49 -14.07 -18.90
C THR A 100 2.62 -13.20 -17.98
N PRO A 101 1.33 -13.53 -17.80
CA PRO A 101 0.46 -12.86 -16.83
C PRO A 101 1.03 -12.93 -15.41
N LEU A 102 1.02 -11.80 -14.71
CA LEU A 102 1.40 -11.69 -13.32
C LEU A 102 0.19 -11.90 -12.39
N THR A 103 0.48 -12.48 -11.23
CA THR A 103 -0.45 -12.57 -10.10
C THR A 103 -0.31 -11.37 -9.16
N GLU A 104 0.91 -10.87 -9.00
CA GLU A 104 1.31 -9.78 -8.11
C GLU A 104 1.85 -8.57 -8.91
N THR A 105 2.12 -7.45 -8.23
CA THR A 105 2.76 -6.29 -8.85
C THR A 105 4.19 -6.59 -9.30
N ALA A 106 4.60 -6.03 -10.45
CA ALA A 106 5.97 -6.08 -10.88
C ALA A 106 6.88 -5.27 -9.93
N LYS A 107 8.06 -5.83 -9.61
CA LYS A 107 9.02 -5.24 -8.67
C LYS A 107 9.80 -4.09 -9.29
N ALA A 108 10.38 -3.21 -8.46
CA ALA A 108 11.23 -2.10 -8.91
C ALA A 108 12.34 -2.53 -9.90
N LEU A 109 12.96 -3.69 -9.68
CA LEU A 109 14.00 -4.25 -10.54
C LEU A 109 13.53 -4.50 -11.98
N PHE A 110 12.27 -4.88 -12.18
CA PHE A 110 11.69 -5.08 -13.52
C PHE A 110 11.73 -3.78 -14.32
N PHE A 111 11.17 -2.70 -13.77
CA PHE A 111 11.10 -1.40 -14.45
C PHE A 111 12.48 -0.77 -14.67
N ARG A 112 13.48 -1.14 -13.86
CA ARG A 112 14.88 -0.72 -14.06
C ARG A 112 15.54 -1.39 -15.26
N ARG A 113 15.21 -2.66 -15.52
CA ARG A 113 15.84 -3.47 -16.57
C ARG A 113 15.08 -3.43 -17.90
N VAL A 114 13.76 -3.35 -17.84
CA VAL A 114 12.88 -3.44 -19.02
C VAL A 114 12.51 -2.04 -19.48
N LYS A 115 12.73 -1.77 -20.78
CA LYS A 115 12.27 -0.52 -21.42
C LYS A 115 10.77 -0.60 -21.69
N SER A 116 10.08 0.53 -21.54
CA SER A 116 8.67 0.62 -21.94
C SER A 116 8.54 0.47 -23.45
N THR A 117 7.47 -0.20 -23.86
CA THR A 117 7.07 -0.36 -25.26
C THR A 117 6.51 0.95 -25.80
N ILE A 118 5.71 1.64 -24.98
CA ILE A 118 5.05 2.89 -25.34
C ILE A 118 5.10 3.82 -24.13
N ASN A 119 5.31 5.12 -24.38
CA ASN A 119 5.11 6.19 -23.40
C ASN A 119 4.15 7.22 -24.00
N SER A 120 3.15 7.61 -23.23
CA SER A 120 2.34 8.77 -23.60
C SER A 120 3.17 10.05 -23.46
N GLN A 121 2.67 11.13 -24.07
CA GLN A 121 3.11 12.46 -23.66
C GLN A 121 2.67 12.72 -22.21
N TYR A 122 3.45 13.52 -21.49
CA TYR A 122 3.09 14.04 -20.18
C TYR A 122 2.56 15.46 -20.36
N THR A 123 1.33 15.69 -19.93
CA THR A 123 0.70 17.02 -20.05
C THR A 123 -0.11 17.31 -18.80
N ASN A 124 -0.33 18.59 -18.50
CA ASN A 124 -1.28 19.05 -17.49
C ASN A 124 -2.73 19.11 -18.03
N SER A 125 -3.04 18.35 -19.09
CA SER A 125 -4.42 18.26 -19.58
C SER A 125 -5.26 17.36 -18.68
N ARG A 126 -6.58 17.57 -18.67
CA ARG A 126 -7.52 16.70 -17.95
C ARG A 126 -7.48 15.25 -18.45
N GLN A 127 -7.12 15.04 -19.71
CA GLN A 127 -7.01 13.72 -20.33
C GLN A 127 -5.75 13.62 -21.18
N VAL A 128 -5.10 12.46 -21.12
CA VAL A 128 -4.06 12.02 -22.04
C VAL A 128 -4.51 10.75 -22.73
N THR A 129 -4.51 10.75 -24.06
CA THR A 129 -4.95 9.62 -24.87
C THR A 129 -3.83 9.20 -25.82
N HIS A 130 -3.62 7.89 -25.98
CA HIS A 130 -2.70 7.35 -26.97
C HIS A 130 -3.36 6.18 -27.72
N ARG A 131 -3.29 6.22 -29.05
CA ARG A 131 -3.76 5.15 -29.93
C ARG A 131 -2.55 4.43 -30.52
N SER A 132 -2.50 3.11 -30.38
CA SER A 132 -1.39 2.30 -30.87
C SER A 132 -1.84 0.91 -31.29
N ARG A 133 -1.08 0.28 -32.19
CA ARG A 133 -1.26 -1.14 -32.53
C ARG A 133 -0.41 -1.99 -31.59
N LEU A 134 -1.03 -2.91 -30.87
CA LEU A 134 -0.36 -3.84 -29.97
C LEU A 134 -0.43 -5.26 -30.54
N GLU A 135 0.62 -6.05 -30.32
CA GLU A 135 0.64 -7.48 -30.63
C GLU A 135 -0.16 -8.27 -29.59
N GLY A 136 -0.60 -9.48 -29.97
CA GLY A 136 -1.19 -10.44 -29.03
C GLY A 136 -0.19 -10.84 -27.95
N SER A 137 -0.30 -10.23 -26.78
CA SER A 137 0.60 -10.42 -25.65
C SER A 137 -0.01 -9.86 -24.37
N VAL A 138 0.79 -9.90 -23.30
CA VAL A 138 0.43 -9.36 -22.00
C VAL A 138 1.19 -8.07 -21.79
N TYR A 139 0.51 -7.04 -21.29
CA TYR A 139 1.11 -5.74 -21.02
C TYR A 139 0.74 -5.23 -19.63
N ILE A 140 1.63 -4.42 -19.05
CA ILE A 140 1.36 -3.61 -17.86
C ILE A 140 1.23 -2.15 -18.29
N VAL A 141 0.09 -1.55 -17.98
CA VAL A 141 -0.16 -0.12 -18.13
C VAL A 141 0.07 0.56 -16.78
N MET A 142 0.99 1.52 -16.77
CA MET A 142 1.42 2.28 -15.59
C MET A 142 0.94 3.73 -15.71
N PRO A 143 -0.26 4.09 -15.21
CA PRO A 143 -0.69 5.48 -15.10
C PRO A 143 0.04 6.19 -13.96
N THR A 144 0.62 7.35 -14.23
CA THR A 144 1.44 8.09 -13.28
C THR A 144 1.24 9.60 -13.40
N THR A 145 1.36 10.31 -12.29
CA THR A 145 1.73 11.73 -12.29
C THR A 145 3.20 11.88 -12.73
N PHE A 146 3.60 13.09 -13.11
CA PHE A 146 4.99 13.39 -13.42
C PHE A 146 5.84 13.38 -12.16
N GLU A 147 5.45 14.20 -11.17
CA GLU A 147 6.09 14.27 -9.87
C GLU A 147 5.54 13.21 -8.90
N PRO A 148 6.38 12.63 -8.03
CA PRO A 148 5.90 11.78 -6.96
C PRO A 148 5.11 12.62 -5.94
N ARG A 149 4.27 11.96 -5.14
CA ARG A 149 3.43 12.58 -4.09
C ARG A 149 2.28 13.45 -4.59
N ASP A 150 2.20 13.76 -5.88
CA ASP A 150 1.01 14.40 -6.43
C ASP A 150 -0.19 13.46 -6.26
N GLU A 151 -1.25 14.00 -5.65
CA GLU A 151 -2.48 13.28 -5.40
C GLU A 151 -3.57 13.73 -6.36
N ALA A 152 -4.22 12.77 -7.00
CA ALA A 152 -5.41 12.99 -7.79
C ALA A 152 -6.14 11.66 -8.02
N ASN A 153 -7.47 11.71 -8.05
CA ASN A 153 -8.26 10.60 -8.57
C ASN A 153 -8.18 10.58 -10.10
N PHE A 154 -8.28 9.41 -10.70
CA PHE A 154 -8.25 9.24 -12.14
C PHE A 154 -9.16 8.10 -12.61
N THR A 155 -9.48 8.14 -13.90
CA THR A 155 -10.10 7.07 -14.65
C THR A 155 -9.20 6.67 -15.81
N LEU A 156 -8.80 5.41 -15.84
CA LEU A 156 -8.13 4.79 -16.98
C LEU A 156 -9.17 4.04 -17.80
N ARG A 157 -9.24 4.30 -19.10
CA ARG A 157 -10.09 3.60 -20.06
C ARG A 157 -9.22 2.98 -21.13
N ILE A 158 -9.47 1.73 -21.45
CA ILE A 158 -8.77 0.98 -22.49
C ILE A 158 -9.81 0.50 -23.48
N PHE A 159 -9.73 1.01 -24.70
CA PHE A 159 -10.58 0.64 -25.81
C PHE A 159 -9.84 -0.29 -26.75
N SER A 160 -10.52 -1.34 -27.20
CA SER A 160 -10.00 -2.34 -28.12
C SER A 160 -11.12 -2.71 -29.12
N SER A 161 -10.79 -2.96 -30.38
CA SER A 161 -11.78 -3.50 -31.34
C SER A 161 -12.10 -4.98 -31.08
N LYS A 162 -11.25 -5.66 -30.31
CA LYS A 162 -11.33 -7.09 -29.98
C LYS A 162 -11.48 -7.30 -28.47
N PRO A 163 -11.83 -8.52 -28.02
CA PRO A 163 -11.89 -8.84 -26.60
C PRO A 163 -10.56 -8.63 -25.87
N ILE A 164 -10.59 -7.80 -24.83
CA ILE A 164 -9.44 -7.50 -23.97
C ILE A 164 -9.75 -7.85 -22.51
N LYS A 165 -8.84 -8.59 -21.86
CA LYS A 165 -8.92 -8.84 -20.41
C LYS A 165 -8.12 -7.77 -19.69
N MET A 166 -8.64 -7.27 -18.58
CA MET A 166 -7.99 -6.26 -17.74
C MET A 166 -8.06 -6.70 -16.28
N LYS A 167 -6.94 -6.58 -15.56
CA LYS A 167 -6.81 -6.91 -14.14
C LYS A 167 -5.91 -5.88 -13.46
N LEU A 168 -6.35 -5.33 -12.33
CA LEU A 168 -5.46 -4.58 -11.43
C LEU A 168 -4.54 -5.56 -10.70
N LEU A 169 -3.23 -5.32 -10.77
CA LEU A 169 -2.25 -6.07 -9.99
C LEU A 169 -2.09 -5.43 -8.61
N ASP A 170 -2.13 -6.27 -7.58
CA ASP A 170 -1.82 -5.90 -6.20
C ASP A 170 -1.09 -7.07 -5.54
N ASN A 171 -0.49 -6.84 -4.37
CA ASN A 171 0.15 -7.89 -3.60
C ASN A 171 -0.85 -8.45 -2.56
N PRO A 172 -1.10 -9.77 -2.54
CA PRO A 172 -1.97 -10.36 -1.54
C PRO A 172 -1.39 -10.15 -0.13
N PRO A 173 -2.24 -10.05 0.91
CA PRO A 173 -1.77 -9.90 2.28
C PRO A 173 -0.97 -11.14 2.70
N LYS A 174 0.23 -10.93 3.21
CA LYS A 174 1.12 -12.02 3.62
C LYS A 174 2.02 -11.62 4.78
N MET A 175 2.12 -12.51 5.77
CA MET A 175 3.15 -12.46 6.80
C MET A 175 4.32 -13.36 6.37
N THR A 176 5.45 -12.75 6.00
CA THR A 176 6.65 -13.43 5.50
C THR A 176 7.54 -13.95 6.62
N LYS A 177 7.47 -13.32 7.80
CA LYS A 177 8.12 -13.73 9.05
C LYS A 177 7.34 -13.18 10.23
N THR A 178 7.50 -13.78 11.40
CA THR A 178 6.88 -13.30 12.64
C THR A 178 7.42 -11.92 12.99
N ALA A 179 6.52 -10.97 13.25
CA ALA A 179 6.91 -9.60 13.62
C ALA A 179 7.51 -9.51 15.03
N LEU A 180 7.02 -10.34 15.97
CA LEU A 180 7.53 -10.45 17.33
C LEU A 180 8.82 -11.28 17.37
N VAL A 181 9.82 -10.73 18.04
CA VAL A 181 11.10 -11.38 18.33
C VAL A 181 11.03 -11.98 19.72
N LYS A 182 11.15 -13.31 19.80
CA LYS A 182 11.22 -14.04 21.07
C LYS A 182 12.51 -13.69 21.81
N ALA A 183 12.40 -13.40 23.11
CA ALA A 183 13.55 -13.26 23.98
C ALA A 183 14.28 -14.61 24.06
N PRO A 184 15.62 -14.63 23.87
CA PRO A 184 16.40 -15.85 24.07
C PRO A 184 16.19 -16.43 25.47
N PRO A 185 16.24 -17.76 25.64
CA PRO A 185 16.10 -18.38 26.95
C PRO A 185 17.26 -18.02 27.90
N VAL A 186 18.40 -17.59 27.35
CA VAL A 186 19.64 -17.26 28.07
C VAL A 186 20.10 -15.85 27.66
N VAL A 187 19.27 -14.82 27.84
CA VAL A 187 19.78 -13.45 27.61
C VAL A 187 20.67 -13.01 28.76
N GLU A 188 21.84 -12.51 28.39
CA GLU A 188 22.77 -11.75 29.23
C GLU A 188 22.03 -10.94 30.28
N VAL A 189 22.21 -11.43 31.50
CA VAL A 189 21.62 -11.00 32.75
C VAL A 189 21.60 -9.47 32.92
N ASN A 190 22.47 -8.72 32.25
CA ASN A 190 22.59 -7.27 32.43
C ASN A 190 21.59 -6.42 31.61
N THR A 191 21.12 -6.86 30.43
CA THR A 191 20.30 -5.97 29.58
C THR A 191 18.86 -5.82 30.07
N PHE A 192 18.30 -6.87 30.69
CA PHE A 192 16.91 -6.86 31.18
C PHE A 192 16.76 -6.63 32.68
N LYS A 193 17.83 -6.82 33.47
CA LYS A 193 17.78 -6.66 34.92
C LYS A 193 17.27 -5.30 35.37
N GLN A 194 17.66 -4.24 34.66
CA GLN A 194 17.21 -2.88 34.94
C GLN A 194 15.68 -2.75 34.79
N TYR A 195 15.12 -3.33 33.73
CA TYR A 195 13.68 -3.26 33.46
C TYR A 195 12.86 -4.21 34.32
N GLU A 196 13.44 -5.37 34.67
CA GLU A 196 12.77 -6.40 35.47
C GLU A 196 12.46 -5.92 36.88
N ALA A 197 13.36 -5.14 37.50
CA ALA A 197 13.10 -4.54 38.81
C ALA A 197 11.90 -3.57 38.77
N VAL A 198 11.85 -2.68 37.78
CA VAL A 198 10.75 -1.71 37.62
C VAL A 198 9.45 -2.42 37.26
N PHE A 199 9.51 -3.43 36.38
CA PHE A 199 8.34 -4.24 36.02
C PHE A 199 7.73 -4.89 37.27
N LEU A 200 8.55 -5.54 38.11
CA LEU A 200 8.06 -6.22 39.30
C LEU A 200 7.54 -5.26 40.38
N GLN A 201 7.99 -4.00 40.39
CA GLN A 201 7.45 -2.96 41.27
C GLN A 201 6.06 -2.50 40.84
N LEU A 202 5.79 -2.46 39.52
CA LEU A 202 4.51 -2.04 38.95
C LEU A 202 3.51 -3.19 38.78
N ALA A 203 3.99 -4.44 38.83
CA ALA A 203 3.17 -5.61 38.59
C ALA A 203 2.21 -5.92 39.76
N ASP A 204 1.08 -6.53 39.42
CA ASP A 204 0.10 -7.03 40.38
C ASP A 204 0.56 -8.32 41.10
N GLU A 205 -0.32 -8.89 41.92
CA GLU A 205 -0.11 -10.16 42.63
C GLU A 205 0.19 -11.34 41.69
N HIS A 206 -0.22 -11.25 40.42
CA HIS A 206 0.02 -12.25 39.39
C HIS A 206 1.27 -11.99 38.56
N LYS A 207 2.07 -10.96 38.91
CA LYS A 207 3.27 -10.52 38.17
C LYS A 207 2.94 -10.10 36.73
N THR A 208 1.83 -9.40 36.56
CA THR A 208 1.38 -8.84 35.28
C THR A 208 1.12 -7.34 35.37
N ILE A 209 1.20 -6.66 34.23
CA ILE A 209 0.95 -5.21 34.10
C ILE A 209 -0.10 -4.95 33.03
N ASP A 210 -0.89 -3.90 33.21
CA ASP A 210 -1.86 -3.37 32.26
C ASP A 210 -1.27 -2.24 31.39
N PRO A 211 -2.06 -1.60 30.49
CA PRO A 211 -1.56 -0.54 29.64
C PRO A 211 -1.04 0.71 30.36
N PHE A 212 -1.54 1.04 31.55
CA PHE A 212 -1.14 2.22 32.30
C PHE A 212 0.19 1.99 33.01
N GLU A 213 0.32 0.84 33.67
CA GLU A 213 1.57 0.39 34.29
C GLU A 213 2.66 0.18 33.22
N LEU A 214 2.30 -0.34 32.04
CA LEU A 214 3.21 -0.42 30.89
C LEU A 214 3.66 0.96 30.42
N GLN A 215 2.78 1.96 30.43
CA GLN A 215 3.16 3.33 30.05
C GLN A 215 4.24 3.87 31.00
N GLU A 216 3.99 3.79 32.31
CA GLU A 216 4.95 4.23 33.34
C GLU A 216 6.29 3.48 33.22
N LEU A 217 6.22 2.16 33.01
CA LEU A 217 7.41 1.33 32.80
C LEU A 217 8.22 1.81 31.59
N LEU A 218 7.56 2.04 30.44
CA LEU A 218 8.24 2.50 29.22
C LEU A 218 8.80 3.91 29.38
N ASP A 219 8.09 4.81 30.06
CA ASP A 219 8.59 6.17 30.33
C ASP A 219 9.85 6.17 31.20
N ALA A 220 9.90 5.29 32.21
CA ALA A 220 11.06 5.14 33.09
C ALA A 220 12.24 4.44 32.40
N CYS A 221 11.98 3.50 31.50
CA CYS A 221 12.98 2.56 31.00
C CYS A 221 13.56 2.93 29.63
N LEU A 222 12.82 3.65 28.78
CA LEU A 222 13.25 3.85 27.40
C LEU A 222 14.39 4.88 27.30
N PRO A 223 15.50 4.54 26.62
CA PRO A 223 16.79 5.23 26.77
C PRO A 223 16.88 6.60 26.08
N ASN A 224 15.93 6.97 25.21
CA ASN A 224 15.94 8.26 24.53
C ASN A 224 14.54 8.67 24.04
N ASP A 225 14.37 9.98 23.83
CA ASP A 225 13.09 10.60 23.45
C ASP A 225 12.53 10.08 22.13
N TYR A 226 13.38 9.53 21.26
CA TYR A 226 12.94 8.90 20.02
C TYR A 226 12.12 7.62 20.28
N ILE A 227 12.58 6.73 21.17
CA ILE A 227 11.85 5.51 21.53
C ILE A 227 10.72 5.82 22.52
N LYS A 228 10.83 6.87 23.36
CA LYS A 228 9.77 7.29 24.28
C LYS A 228 8.44 7.60 23.58
N SER A 229 8.42 7.84 22.27
CA SER A 229 7.16 7.90 21.53
C SER A 229 6.29 6.63 21.63
N CYS A 230 6.86 5.50 22.04
CA CYS A 230 6.14 4.26 22.37
C CYS A 230 5.41 4.30 23.72
N ALA A 231 5.83 5.17 24.67
CA ALA A 231 5.20 5.33 25.98
C ALA A 231 3.94 6.22 25.91
N SER A 232 3.18 6.11 24.82
CA SER A 232 1.85 6.70 24.74
C SER A 232 0.83 5.65 25.16
N ILE A 233 -0.22 6.09 25.86
CA ILE A 233 -1.27 5.17 26.33
C ILE A 233 -1.93 4.40 25.18
N ASP A 234 -2.09 5.02 24.00
CA ASP A 234 -2.68 4.37 22.83
C ASP A 234 -1.76 3.27 22.27
N THR A 235 -0.44 3.51 22.24
CA THR A 235 0.53 2.48 21.87
C THR A 235 0.56 1.36 22.91
N CYS A 236 0.53 1.69 24.21
CA CYS A 236 0.53 0.70 25.28
C CYS A 236 -0.71 -0.20 25.24
N ARG A 237 -1.91 0.38 25.05
CA ARG A 237 -3.15 -0.37 24.84
C ARG A 237 -3.05 -1.30 23.64
N GLN A 238 -2.51 -0.83 22.52
CA GLN A 238 -2.33 -1.66 21.33
C GLN A 238 -1.34 -2.81 21.56
N ILE A 239 -0.27 -2.56 22.34
CA ILE A 239 0.72 -3.58 22.70
C ILE A 239 0.07 -4.68 23.55
N VAL A 240 -0.62 -4.30 24.62
CA VAL A 240 -1.30 -5.24 25.53
C VAL A 240 -2.32 -6.06 24.75
N LEU A 241 -3.19 -5.43 23.95
CA LEU A 241 -4.17 -6.11 23.09
C LEU A 241 -3.54 -7.15 22.16
N SER A 242 -2.34 -6.86 21.67
CA SER A 242 -1.69 -7.71 20.69
C SER A 242 -0.87 -8.84 21.33
N LEU A 243 -0.44 -8.68 22.59
CA LEU A 243 0.33 -9.69 23.33
C LEU A 243 -0.54 -10.54 24.26
N ASP A 244 -1.67 -10.01 24.74
CA ASP A 244 -2.57 -10.72 25.63
C ASP A 244 -3.33 -11.83 24.86
N LYS A 245 -2.99 -13.08 25.20
CA LYS A 245 -3.61 -14.28 24.64
C LYS A 245 -4.81 -14.77 25.44
N LYS A 246 -4.95 -14.31 26.68
CA LYS A 246 -5.98 -14.74 27.63
C LYS A 246 -7.14 -13.75 27.71
N GLY A 247 -6.96 -12.52 27.23
CA GLY A 247 -7.97 -11.46 27.27
C GLY A 247 -8.19 -10.92 28.68
N THR A 248 -7.10 -10.86 29.45
CA THR A 248 -7.06 -10.29 30.81
C THR A 248 -6.85 -8.78 30.82
N GLY A 249 -6.50 -8.16 29.68
CA GLY A 249 -6.04 -6.78 29.60
C GLY A 249 -4.65 -6.56 30.20
N ARG A 250 -3.84 -7.62 30.34
CA ARG A 250 -2.56 -7.59 31.07
C ARG A 250 -1.52 -8.49 30.39
N ILE A 251 -0.24 -8.13 30.53
CA ILE A 251 0.89 -8.89 29.99
C ILE A 251 1.84 -9.37 31.08
N ALA A 252 2.46 -10.53 30.89
CA ALA A 252 3.44 -11.07 31.82
C ALA A 252 4.86 -10.58 31.50
N LEU A 253 5.79 -10.76 32.44
CA LEU A 253 7.21 -10.40 32.26
C LEU A 253 7.85 -11.06 31.02
N SER A 254 7.45 -12.29 30.68
CA SER A 254 7.92 -12.96 29.46
C SER A 254 7.50 -12.24 28.18
N ASP A 255 6.25 -11.75 28.14
CA ASP A 255 5.72 -11.01 26.99
C ASP A 255 6.39 -9.64 26.88
N PHE A 256 6.69 -9.01 28.02
CA PHE A 256 7.47 -7.77 28.07
C PHE A 256 8.92 -7.98 27.57
N LYS A 257 9.57 -9.09 27.92
CA LYS A 257 10.92 -9.43 27.40
C LYS A 257 10.89 -9.60 25.87
N ASP A 258 9.89 -10.29 25.34
CA ASP A 258 9.66 -10.41 23.89
C ASP A 258 9.42 -9.05 23.23
N LEU A 259 8.61 -8.18 23.86
CA LEU A 259 8.36 -6.82 23.39
C LEU A 259 9.66 -6.02 23.27
N MET A 260 10.52 -6.05 24.28
CA MET A 260 11.77 -5.28 24.26
C MET A 260 12.75 -5.76 23.18
N CYS A 261 12.85 -7.08 22.95
CA CYS A 261 13.58 -7.62 21.81
C CYS A 261 12.99 -7.14 20.47
N SER A 262 11.66 -7.12 20.38
CA SER A 262 10.93 -6.67 19.19
C SER A 262 11.12 -5.18 18.92
N LEU A 263 11.04 -4.33 19.94
CA LEU A 263 11.27 -2.88 19.84
C LEU A 263 12.69 -2.58 19.33
N LYS A 264 13.71 -3.31 19.81
CA LYS A 264 15.08 -3.18 19.32
C LYS A 264 15.20 -3.54 17.84
N HIS A 265 14.54 -4.62 17.40
CA HIS A 265 14.50 -5.01 15.99
C HIS A 265 13.77 -3.97 15.12
N TRP A 266 12.57 -3.55 15.52
CA TRP A 266 11.77 -2.58 14.78
C TRP A 266 12.45 -1.21 14.72
N GLN A 267 13.18 -0.81 15.76
CA GLN A 267 13.99 0.39 15.75
C GLN A 267 15.07 0.33 14.67
N LEU A 268 15.76 -0.81 14.52
CA LEU A 268 16.77 -0.99 13.47
C LEU A 268 16.16 -0.87 12.07
N VAL A 269 15.00 -1.52 11.84
CA VAL A 269 14.27 -1.43 10.58
C VAL A 269 13.86 0.02 10.30
N PHE A 270 13.22 0.68 11.26
CA PHE A 270 12.78 2.07 11.12
C PHE A 270 13.94 3.00 10.78
N ARG A 271 15.08 2.90 11.48
CA ARG A 271 16.27 3.71 11.20
C ARG A 271 16.85 3.48 9.82
N THR A 272 16.78 2.25 9.30
CA THR A 272 17.25 1.90 7.96
C THR A 272 16.49 2.68 6.88
N HIS A 273 15.22 2.99 7.13
CA HIS A 273 14.33 3.70 6.22
C HIS A 273 14.16 5.20 6.52
N ALA A 274 14.54 5.66 7.71
CA ALA A 274 14.42 7.05 8.18
C ALA A 274 15.66 7.93 7.94
N ARG A 275 16.52 7.58 6.96
CA ARG A 275 17.89 8.13 6.79
C ARG A 275 18.02 9.66 6.67
N GLU A 276 16.96 10.39 6.35
CA GLU A 276 17.02 11.83 6.07
C GLU A 276 16.84 12.72 7.31
N LYS A 277 16.20 12.22 8.38
CA LYS A 277 16.01 12.96 9.65
C LYS A 277 15.98 11.96 10.80
N MET A 278 16.82 12.17 11.82
CA MET A 278 16.94 11.30 12.99
C MET A 278 15.60 11.17 13.74
N GLY A 279 14.77 10.23 13.28
CA GLY A 279 13.64 9.73 14.05
C GLY A 279 12.24 9.84 13.43
N VAL A 280 12.12 10.12 12.14
CA VAL A 280 10.81 10.13 11.45
C VAL A 280 10.83 9.35 10.14
N LEU A 281 9.78 8.57 9.89
CA LEU A 281 9.60 7.78 8.68
C LEU A 281 8.60 8.49 7.76
N ARG A 282 8.97 8.72 6.50
CA ARG A 282 8.05 9.30 5.52
C ARG A 282 7.09 8.23 5.00
N ALA A 283 5.89 8.65 4.61
CA ALA A 283 4.85 7.73 4.13
C ALA A 283 5.30 6.83 2.97
N GLU A 284 6.16 7.32 2.06
CA GLU A 284 6.66 6.56 0.91
C GLU A 284 7.59 5.39 1.30
N ARG A 285 8.14 5.42 2.52
CA ARG A 285 9.01 4.37 3.06
C ARG A 285 8.28 3.39 3.96
N PHE A 286 7.03 3.68 4.32
CA PHE A 286 6.30 2.88 5.28
C PHE A 286 6.03 1.46 4.78
N ARG A 287 5.71 1.29 3.49
CA ARG A 287 5.51 -0.03 2.87
C ARG A 287 6.77 -0.89 2.92
N ASP A 288 7.93 -0.31 2.63
CA ASP A 288 9.21 -1.01 2.65
C ASP A 288 9.60 -1.39 4.09
N ALA A 289 9.38 -0.49 5.05
CA ALA A 289 9.61 -0.77 6.47
C ALA A 289 8.72 -1.91 6.99
N LEU A 290 7.44 -1.93 6.63
CA LEU A 290 6.53 -3.04 6.98
C LEU A 290 6.98 -4.36 6.36
N ARG A 291 7.46 -4.35 5.11
CA ARG A 291 8.00 -5.54 4.45
C ARG A 291 9.22 -6.09 5.18
N ASP A 292 10.12 -5.21 5.62
CA ASP A 292 11.32 -5.61 6.37
C ASP A 292 11.00 -6.10 7.78
N VAL A 293 9.89 -5.68 8.39
CA VAL A 293 9.35 -6.29 9.62
C VAL A 293 8.73 -7.66 9.33
N GLY A 294 8.10 -7.82 8.17
CA GLY A 294 7.56 -9.11 7.72
C GLY A 294 6.20 -9.04 7.05
N PHE A 295 5.60 -7.87 6.88
CA PHE A 295 4.26 -7.72 6.33
C PHE A 295 4.27 -7.26 4.87
N ILE A 296 3.55 -8.00 4.03
CA ILE A 296 3.13 -7.54 2.70
C ILE A 296 1.64 -7.25 2.81
N VAL A 297 1.25 -6.02 2.46
CA VAL A 297 -0.14 -5.56 2.56
C VAL A 297 -0.63 -5.01 1.21
N PRO A 298 -1.89 -5.28 0.84
CA PRO A 298 -2.54 -4.71 -0.34
C PRO A 298 -2.60 -3.19 -0.30
N GLU A 299 -2.81 -2.55 -1.46
CA GLU A 299 -2.94 -1.09 -1.56
C GLU A 299 -4.05 -0.52 -0.67
N LYS A 300 -5.21 -1.20 -0.63
CA LYS A 300 -6.34 -0.79 0.22
C LYS A 300 -5.98 -0.75 1.70
N VAL A 301 -5.25 -1.77 2.17
CA VAL A 301 -4.80 -1.83 3.57
C VAL A 301 -3.71 -0.79 3.84
N MET A 302 -2.76 -0.64 2.92
CA MET A 302 -1.73 0.40 3.00
C MET A 302 -2.34 1.80 3.13
N ASN A 303 -3.41 2.09 2.38
CA ASN A 303 -4.14 3.36 2.48
C ASN A 303 -4.73 3.58 3.88
N LEU A 304 -5.34 2.55 4.48
CA LEU A 304 -5.88 2.65 5.85
C LEU A 304 -4.76 2.86 6.88
N LEU A 305 -3.62 2.20 6.72
CA LEU A 305 -2.46 2.38 7.60
C LEU A 305 -1.90 3.80 7.51
N VAL A 306 -1.80 4.35 6.30
CA VAL A 306 -1.38 5.75 6.10
C VAL A 306 -2.38 6.70 6.75
N LEU A 307 -3.68 6.53 6.53
CA LEU A 307 -4.71 7.40 7.13
C LEU A 307 -4.76 7.32 8.67
N ARG A 308 -4.51 6.14 9.24
CA ARG A 308 -4.61 5.92 10.69
C ARG A 308 -3.36 6.40 11.45
N TYR A 309 -2.17 6.19 10.88
CA TYR A 309 -0.93 6.36 11.62
C TYR A 309 -0.05 7.54 11.14
N MET A 310 -0.21 8.01 9.89
CA MET A 310 0.55 9.19 9.46
C MET A 310 0.00 10.46 10.11
N ARG A 311 0.91 11.33 10.54
CA ARG A 311 0.57 12.63 11.11
C ARG A 311 0.33 13.66 10.01
N LYS A 312 -0.22 14.81 10.39
CA LYS A 312 -0.55 15.93 9.49
C LYS A 312 0.64 16.42 8.66
N ASP A 313 1.85 16.28 9.19
CA ASP A 313 3.11 16.65 8.52
C ASP A 313 3.57 15.60 7.48
N GLY A 314 2.82 14.50 7.30
CA GLY A 314 3.14 13.39 6.41
C GLY A 314 4.25 12.48 6.94
N MET A 315 4.52 12.54 8.24
CA MET A 315 5.57 11.78 8.92
C MET A 315 4.98 10.81 9.95
N LEU A 316 5.66 9.68 10.12
CA LEU A 316 5.36 8.63 11.10
C LEU A 316 6.45 8.64 12.17
N ARG A 317 6.09 8.70 13.45
CA ARG A 317 7.03 8.52 14.55
C ARG A 317 7.18 7.04 14.90
N PHE A 318 8.17 6.70 15.71
CA PHE A 318 8.45 5.31 16.05
C PHE A 318 7.28 4.65 16.81
N GLY A 319 6.67 5.33 17.77
CA GLY A 319 5.46 4.83 18.45
C GLY A 319 4.31 4.51 17.50
N ASP A 320 4.05 5.38 16.52
CA ASP A 320 3.00 5.17 15.50
C ASP A 320 3.32 3.92 14.64
N PHE A 321 4.60 3.73 14.29
CA PHE A 321 5.07 2.54 13.56
C PHE A 321 4.90 1.26 14.37
N VAL A 322 5.24 1.28 15.67
CA VAL A 322 5.04 0.16 16.57
C VAL A 322 3.55 -0.19 16.69
N SER A 323 2.69 0.81 16.88
CA SER A 323 1.24 0.60 16.93
C SER A 323 0.71 -0.04 15.64
N ALA A 324 1.20 0.37 14.47
CA ALA A 324 0.83 -0.25 13.20
C ALA A 324 1.31 -1.71 13.07
N VAL A 325 2.55 -1.99 13.49
CA VAL A 325 3.12 -3.35 13.49
C VAL A 325 2.34 -4.28 14.43
N MET A 326 1.99 -3.82 15.63
CA MET A 326 1.21 -4.59 16.60
C MET A 326 -0.22 -4.86 16.07
N HIS A 327 -0.87 -3.84 15.50
CA HIS A 327 -2.20 -4.00 14.92
C HIS A 327 -2.20 -4.99 13.75
N LEU A 328 -1.22 -4.92 12.85
CA LEU A 328 -1.06 -5.92 11.79
C LEU A 328 -0.80 -7.31 12.36
N HIS A 329 0.12 -7.43 13.32
CA HIS A 329 0.43 -8.71 13.97
C HIS A 329 -0.83 -9.36 14.52
N ARG A 330 -1.64 -8.61 15.27
CA ARG A 330 -2.89 -9.08 15.85
C ARG A 330 -3.91 -9.48 14.78
N ALA A 331 -4.08 -8.67 13.74
CA ALA A 331 -5.02 -8.97 12.66
C ALA A 331 -4.66 -10.28 11.93
N PHE A 332 -3.38 -10.48 11.60
CA PHE A 332 -2.89 -11.74 11.02
C PHE A 332 -3.06 -12.91 12.00
N GLU A 333 -2.76 -12.71 13.29
CA GLU A 333 -2.89 -13.75 14.31
C GLU A 333 -4.35 -14.22 14.47
N ILE A 334 -5.32 -13.31 14.57
CA ILE A 334 -6.75 -13.63 14.65
C ILE A 334 -7.16 -14.42 13.42
N PHE A 335 -6.84 -13.93 12.22
CA PHE A 335 -7.20 -14.61 10.98
C PHE A 335 -6.61 -16.02 10.91
N HIS A 336 -5.33 -16.20 11.23
CA HIS A 336 -4.68 -17.50 11.19
C HIS A 336 -5.20 -18.47 12.26
N LYS A 337 -5.52 -17.99 13.47
CA LYS A 337 -6.13 -18.82 14.52
C LYS A 337 -7.52 -19.30 14.14
N SER A 338 -8.33 -18.42 13.54
CA SER A 338 -9.70 -18.74 13.12
C SER A 338 -9.77 -19.49 11.79
N ASN A 339 -8.65 -19.61 11.06
CA ASN A 339 -8.58 -20.28 9.76
C ASN A 339 -7.76 -21.58 9.81
N SER A 340 -8.18 -22.51 10.66
CA SER A 340 -7.53 -23.83 10.79
C SER A 340 -7.51 -24.63 9.48
N LEU A 341 -8.51 -24.43 8.62
CA LEU A 341 -8.67 -25.10 7.32
C LEU A 341 -7.90 -24.44 6.17
N ARG A 342 -7.20 -23.30 6.40
CA ARG A 342 -6.44 -22.54 5.39
C ARG A 342 -7.24 -22.19 4.14
N THR A 343 -8.51 -21.84 4.32
CA THR A 343 -9.38 -21.36 3.24
C THR A 343 -9.13 -19.87 2.96
N GLU A 344 -9.74 -19.31 1.90
CA GLU A 344 -9.57 -17.88 1.58
C GLU A 344 -10.28 -16.93 2.56
N GLY A 345 -11.17 -17.43 3.43
CA GLY A 345 -11.96 -16.62 4.34
C GLY A 345 -12.18 -17.29 5.70
N VAL A 346 -12.58 -16.47 6.68
CA VAL A 346 -12.93 -16.94 8.03
C VAL A 346 -14.42 -16.71 8.26
N GLN A 347 -15.10 -17.71 8.78
CA GLN A 347 -16.47 -17.58 9.26
C GLN A 347 -16.43 -17.38 10.78
N MET A 348 -17.05 -16.30 11.26
CA MET A 348 -17.20 -16.02 12.68
C MET A 348 -18.56 -15.37 12.94
N ASN A 349 -19.16 -15.65 14.09
CA ASN A 349 -20.40 -14.98 14.49
C ASN A 349 -20.13 -13.54 14.99
N LEU A 350 -21.19 -12.76 15.21
CA LEU A 350 -21.06 -11.37 15.64
C LEU A 350 -20.35 -11.24 17.00
N THR A 351 -20.62 -12.13 17.94
CA THR A 351 -20.00 -12.11 19.28
C THR A 351 -18.50 -12.36 19.19
N GLU A 352 -18.07 -13.34 18.38
CA GLU A 352 -16.66 -13.61 18.10
C GLU A 352 -15.98 -12.44 17.40
N TRP A 353 -16.66 -11.82 16.42
CA TRP A 353 -16.17 -10.63 15.75
C TRP A 353 -15.95 -9.47 16.72
N LEU A 354 -16.95 -9.16 17.56
CA LEU A 354 -16.85 -8.09 18.56
C LEU A 354 -15.75 -8.39 19.59
N LYS A 355 -15.65 -9.64 20.07
CA LYS A 355 -14.56 -10.07 20.96
C LYS A 355 -13.20 -9.85 20.31
N ASN A 356 -13.01 -10.24 19.05
CA ASN A 356 -11.74 -10.05 18.34
C ASN A 356 -11.42 -8.58 18.06
N ALA A 357 -12.43 -7.74 17.87
CA ALA A 357 -12.27 -6.31 17.61
C ALA A 357 -11.94 -5.49 18.88
N PHE A 358 -12.43 -5.91 20.05
CA PHE A 358 -12.36 -5.15 21.30
C PHE A 358 -11.64 -5.84 22.46
N MET A 359 -11.08 -7.04 22.28
CA MET A 359 -10.19 -7.61 23.30
C MET A 359 -9.13 -6.56 23.69
N CYS A 360 -8.83 -6.47 24.97
CA CYS A 360 -7.80 -5.59 25.52
C CYS A 360 -6.59 -6.40 25.94
#